data_AF-R7S4S6-F1
#
_entry.id   AF-R7S4S6-F1
#
_cell.length_a   1.000
_cell.length_b   1.000
_cell.length_c   1.000
_cell.angle_alpha   90.00
_cell.angle_beta   90.00
_cell.angle_gamma   90.00
#
_symmetry.space_group_name_H-M   'P 1'
#
loop_
_entity.id
_entity.type
_entity.pdbx_description
1 polymer ?
#
loop_
_entity_poly.entity_id
_entity_poly.type
_entity_poly.pdbx_seq_one_letter_code
_entity_poly.pdbx_strand_id
1 'polypeptide(L)' 'KDGDLVLLRNTAIEKSHNRKAKPRYLGPFQVIGKSKGGSYVIRELDGTFIRRGIAPFQILPYRARMQEYVP' A
#
# COMPACT_ATOMS: atom_id res chain seq x y z
N LYS A 1 -10.85 2.88 5.24
CA LYS A 1 -11.55 4.17 5.31
C LYS A 1 -10.68 5.21 4.63
N ASP A 2 -11.26 6.31 4.19
CA ASP A 2 -10.49 7.39 3.58
C ASP A 2 -9.61 8.00 4.67
N GLY A 3 -8.35 8.25 4.33
CA GLY A 3 -7.30 8.65 5.27
C GLY A 3 -6.49 7.49 5.86
N ASP A 4 -6.93 6.23 5.74
CA ASP A 4 -6.19 5.09 6.29
C ASP A 4 -4.86 4.88 5.56
N LEU A 5 -3.84 4.48 6.34
CA LEU A 5 -2.57 4.03 5.80
C LEU A 5 -2.63 2.55 5.42
N VAL A 6 -2.10 2.23 4.24
CA VAL A 6 -2.15 0.88 3.67
C VAL A 6 -0.83 0.51 3.02
N LEU A 7 -0.52 -0.78 3.05
CA LEU A 7 0.55 -1.41 2.28
C LEU A 7 -0.02 -1.94 0.97
N LEU A 8 0.76 -1.82 -0.11
CA LEU A 8 0.39 -2.36 -1.42
C LEU A 8 1.20 -3.62 -1.73
N ARG A 9 0.51 -4.73 -2.02
CA ARG A 9 1.12 -5.98 -2.47
C ARG A 9 1.79 -5.80 -3.83
N ASN A 10 3.07 -6.14 -3.92
CA ASN A 10 3.84 -6.05 -5.16
C ASN A 10 3.55 -7.26 -6.07
N THR A 11 2.43 -7.21 -6.79
CA THR A 11 1.97 -8.30 -7.66
C THR A 11 2.89 -8.53 -8.87
N ALA A 12 3.59 -7.49 -9.33
CA ALA A 12 4.48 -7.56 -10.48
C ALA A 12 5.67 -8.51 -10.26
N ILE A 13 6.17 -8.61 -9.03
CA ILE A 13 7.30 -9.48 -8.70
C ILE A 13 6.87 -10.90 -8.31
N GLU A 14 5.58 -11.18 -8.21
CA GLU A 14 5.12 -12.47 -7.68
C GLU A 14 5.54 -13.66 -8.53
N LYS A 15 5.60 -13.47 -9.85
CA LYS A 15 6.00 -14.51 -10.80
C LYS A 15 7.48 -14.45 -11.17
N SER A 16 8.26 -13.52 -10.60
CA SER A 16 9.67 -13.38 -10.94
C SER A 16 10.58 -14.30 -10.13
N HIS A 17 11.62 -14.85 -10.75
CA HIS A 17 12.58 -15.75 -10.09
C HIS A 17 13.40 -15.02 -9.01
N ASN A 18 13.62 -13.71 -9.16
CA ASN A 18 14.32 -12.86 -8.20
C ASN A 18 13.43 -12.27 -7.09
N ARG A 19 12.19 -12.75 -6.92
CA ARG A 19 11.24 -12.21 -5.95
C ARG A 19 11.75 -12.19 -4.50
N LYS A 20 12.55 -13.19 -4.11
CA LYS A 20 13.03 -13.34 -2.73
C LYS A 20 13.80 -12.13 -2.21
N ALA A 21 14.51 -11.43 -3.10
CA ALA A 21 15.31 -10.26 -2.76
C ALA A 21 14.55 -8.92 -2.85
N LYS A 22 13.27 -8.94 -3.27
CA LYS A 22 12.48 -7.73 -3.52
C LYS A 22 11.42 -7.51 -2.44
N PRO A 23 11.04 -6.26 -2.14
CA PRO A 23 10.01 -5.96 -1.17
C PRO A 23 8.66 -6.54 -1.59
N ARG A 24 8.05 -7.35 -0.71
CA ARG A 24 6.74 -7.98 -0.93
C ARG A 24 5.59 -6.98 -0.88
N TYR A 25 5.74 -5.96 -0.04
CA TYR A 25 4.80 -4.87 0.11
C TYR A 25 5.52 -3.55 -0.13
N LEU A 26 4.91 -2.69 -0.92
CA LEU A 26 5.36 -1.34 -1.20
C LEU A 26 4.66 -0.38 -0.25
N GLY A 27 5.43 0.57 0.27
CA GLY A 27 5.00 1.82 0.92
C GLY A 27 3.99 1.68 2.06
N PRO A 28 3.95 2.62 2.99
CA PRO A 28 2.68 3.11 3.48
C PRO A 28 2.11 4.12 2.47
N PHE A 29 0.91 3.86 1.96
CA PHE A 29 0.13 4.77 1.12
C PHE A 29 -1.10 5.23 1.87
N GLN A 30 -1.61 6.42 1.56
CA GLN A 30 -2.86 6.89 2.11
C GLN A 30 -4.02 6.59 1.16
N VAL A 31 -5.10 6.03 1.67
CA VAL A 31 -6.36 5.86 0.93
C VAL A 31 -7.06 7.20 0.82
N ILE A 32 -7.40 7.60 -0.40
CA ILE A 32 -8.17 8.83 -0.66
C ILE A 32 -9.65 8.52 -0.81
N GLY A 33 -9.96 7.36 -1.37
CA GLY A 33 -11.32 6.99 -1.70
C GLY A 33 -11.42 5.64 -2.38
N LYS A 34 -12.66 5.27 -2.71
CA LYS A 34 -12.99 4.14 -3.58
C LYS A 34 -13.73 4.63 -4.81
N SER A 35 -13.34 4.10 -5.97
CA SER A 35 -14.11 4.24 -7.19
C SER A 35 -15.42 3.44 -7.10
N LYS A 36 -16.40 3.80 -7.93
CA LYS A 36 -17.69 3.06 -8.05
C LYS A 36 -17.49 1.57 -8.35
N GLY A 37 -16.39 1.21 -9.01
CA GLY A 37 -16.02 -0.19 -9.30
C GLY A 37 -15.30 -0.92 -8.15
N GLY A 38 -15.20 -0.32 -6.95
CA GLY A 38 -14.58 -0.94 -5.78
C GLY A 38 -13.05 -0.91 -5.76
N SER A 39 -12.40 -0.32 -6.77
CA SER A 39 -10.96 -0.04 -6.72
C SER A 39 -10.67 1.13 -5.79
N TYR A 40 -9.56 1.05 -5.08
CA TYR A 40 -9.09 2.12 -4.21
C TYR A 40 -8.24 3.11 -4.99
N VAL A 41 -8.40 4.38 -4.64
CA VAL A 41 -7.51 5.47 -5.04
C VAL A 41 -6.58 5.75 -3.87
N ILE A 42 -5.27 5.68 -4.11
CA ILE A 42 -4.26 5.88 -3.08
C ILE A 42 -3.23 6.94 -3.52
N ARG A 43 -2.58 7.56 -2.55
CA ARG A 43 -1.46 8.48 -2.74
C ARG A 43 -0.28 8.11 -1.86
N GLU A 44 0.90 8.53 -2.30
CA GLU A 44 2.08 8.59 -1.48
C GLU A 44 1.93 9.63 -0.37
N LEU A 45 2.76 9.52 0.66
CA LEU A 45 2.69 10.38 1.85
C LEU A 45 3.09 11.83 1.55
N ASP A 46 3.82 12.06 0.48
CA ASP A 46 4.17 13.38 -0.06
C ASP A 46 2.99 14.07 -0.79
N GLY A 47 1.87 13.37 -0.98
CA GLY A 47 0.70 13.85 -1.71
C GLY A 47 0.61 13.38 -3.17
N THR A 48 1.62 12.67 -3.68
CA THR A 48 1.65 12.21 -5.07
C THR A 48 0.62 11.11 -5.32
N PHE A 49 -0.25 11.33 -6.31
CA PHE A 49 -1.30 10.36 -6.65
C PHE A 49 -0.78 9.18 -7.45
N ILE A 50 -1.22 7.98 -7.11
CA ILE A 50 -1.00 6.81 -7.94
C ILE A 50 -2.05 6.76 -9.05
N ARG A 51 -1.61 6.87 -10.31
CA ARG A 51 -2.48 6.94 -11.50
C ARG A 51 -3.26 5.66 -11.82
N ARG A 52 -3.14 4.59 -11.04
CA ARG A 52 -3.84 3.31 -11.27
C ARG A 52 -4.80 3.00 -10.13
N GLY A 53 -5.97 2.45 -10.47
CA GLY A 53 -6.90 1.90 -9.49
C GLY A 53 -6.31 0.65 -8.83
N ILE A 54 -6.37 0.58 -7.50
CA ILE A 54 -5.85 -0.55 -6.74
C ILE A 54 -6.97 -1.51 -6.38
N ALA A 55 -6.80 -2.79 -6.71
CA ALA A 55 -7.79 -3.79 -6.37
C ALA A 55 -7.79 -4.07 -4.85
N PRO A 56 -8.96 -4.34 -4.23
CA PRO A 56 -9.06 -4.58 -2.79
C PRO A 56 -8.12 -5.67 -2.26
N PHE A 57 -7.90 -6.75 -3.01
CA PHE A 57 -7.04 -7.87 -2.59
C PHE A 57 -5.54 -7.53 -2.58
N GLN A 58 -5.13 -6.40 -3.15
CA GLN A 58 -3.74 -5.94 -3.12
C GLN A 58 -3.43 -5.09 -1.90
N ILE A 59 -4.44 -4.72 -1.11
CA ILE A 59 -4.33 -3.76 0.00
C ILE A 59 -4.26 -4.49 1.33
N LEU A 60 -3.31 -4.08 2.16
CA LEU A 60 -3.23 -4.50 3.56
C LEU A 60 -3.22 -3.26 4.47
N PRO A 61 -3.89 -3.28 5.64
CA PRO A 61 -3.81 -2.19 6.60
C PRO A 61 -2.36 -2.00 7.07
N TYR A 62 -1.87 -0.76 7.08
CA TYR A 62 -0.58 -0.43 7.67
C TYR A 62 -0.72 -0.35 9.19
N ARG A 63 0.14 -1.07 9.91
CA ARG A 63 0.29 -0.94 11.36
C ARG A 63 1.64 -0.32 11.64
N ALA A 64 1.64 0.89 12.19
CA ALA A 64 2.86 1.53 12.64
C ALA A 64 3.50 0.69 13.74
N ARG A 65 4.83 0.55 13.71
CA ARG A 65 5.55 0.03 14.87
C ARG A 65 5.61 1.16 15.89
N MET A 66 5.04 0.94 17.06
CA MET A 66 5.30 1.79 18.21
C MET A 66 6.77 1.60 18.56
N GLN A 67 7.57 2.64 18.38
CA GLN A 67 8.94 2.64 18.87
C GLN A 67 8.84 3.12 20.31
N GLU A 68 8.70 2.18 21.24
CA GLU A 68 8.89 2.49 22.64
C GLU A 68 10.32 3.00 22.79
N TYR A 69 10.47 4.22 23.30
CA TYR A 69 11.76 4.73 23.73
C TYR A 69 12.17 3.90 24.94
N VAL A 70 13.03 2.91 24.71
CA VAL A 70 13.69 2.18 25.80
C VAL A 70 14.86 3.06 26.26
N PRO A 71 14.83 3.60 27.49
CA PRO A 71 15.86 4.50 28.00
C PRO A 71 17.23 3.82 28.13
#